data_AF-A0A932WWD1-F1
#
_entry.id   AF-A0A932WWD1-F1
#
_cell.length_a   1.000
_cell.length_b   1.000
_cell.length_c   1.000
_cell.angle_alpha   90.00
_cell.angle_beta   90.00
_cell.angle_gamma   90.00
#
_symmetry.space_group_name_H-M   'P 1'
#
loop_
_entity.id
_entity.type
_entity.pdbx_description
1 polymer ?
#
loop_
_entity_poly.entity_id
_entity_poly.type
_entity_poly.pdbx_seq_one_letter_code
_entity_poly.pdbx_strand_id
1 'polypeptide(L)'
;NEDETIWIWAAQNKHDVSGYYWLLKYMQEFQGRVSILYMNNLPFINEKGNIFYPNWLSEIPAKEFLKAKKLAREITLSEFEVDPDEWTKICNEDKGVRLLEGGKKLVNEDYHFYDAELKKFITADWQKGSKIINQFLSKAKHTTGDAYLLWRLKVMIAQDMFDVQGKVENMKEFEIKTKA
;
A
#
# COMPACT_ATOMS: atom_id res chain seq x y z
N ASN A 1 20.07 -26.64 3.27
CA ASN A 1 18.77 -27.20 3.68
C ASN A 1 17.90 -27.39 2.45
N GLU A 2 17.86 -28.62 1.94
CA GLU A 2 17.10 -28.97 0.73
C GLU A 2 15.59 -29.10 1.01
N ASP A 3 15.23 -29.42 2.26
CA ASP A 3 13.83 -29.60 2.69
C ASP A 3 13.12 -28.31 3.12
N GLU A 4 13.81 -27.17 3.15
CA GLU A 4 13.20 -25.91 3.57
C GLU A 4 12.26 -25.36 2.49
N THR A 5 11.07 -24.93 2.92
CA THR A 5 10.04 -24.32 2.07
C THR A 5 9.77 -22.87 2.48
N ILE A 6 9.49 -22.03 1.49
CA ILE A 6 9.19 -20.60 1.68
C ILE A 6 7.69 -20.39 1.54
N TRP A 7 7.11 -19.58 2.43
CA TRP A 7 5.69 -19.25 2.44
C TRP A 7 5.51 -17.74 2.35
N ILE A 8 4.97 -17.27 1.23
CA ILE A 8 4.65 -15.86 1.01
C ILE A 8 3.18 -15.65 1.33
N TRP A 9 2.91 -14.76 2.27
CA TRP A 9 1.55 -14.35 2.64
C TRP A 9 1.28 -12.98 2.06
N ALA A 10 0.18 -12.83 1.31
CA ALA A 10 -0.21 -11.56 0.73
C ALA A 10 -1.72 -11.32 0.90
N ALA A 11 -2.09 -10.17 1.47
CA ALA A 11 -3.46 -9.71 1.48
C ALA A 11 -3.78 -8.89 0.22
N GLN A 12 -5.06 -8.58 0.01
CA GLN A 12 -5.55 -7.86 -1.16
C GLN A 12 -5.31 -6.35 -1.06
N ASN A 13 -4.04 -5.97 -0.96
CA ASN A 13 -3.63 -4.57 -0.93
C ASN A 13 -2.39 -4.34 -1.81
N LYS A 14 -2.21 -3.08 -2.24
CA LYS A 14 -1.08 -2.66 -3.09
C LYS A 14 0.28 -2.93 -2.46
N HIS A 15 0.39 -2.92 -1.13
CA HIS A 15 1.65 -3.07 -0.42
C HIS A 15 2.16 -4.50 -0.51
N ASP A 16 1.32 -5.47 -0.15
CA ASP A 16 1.68 -6.89 -0.15
C ASP A 16 1.85 -7.43 -1.57
N VAL A 17 1.01 -6.98 -2.52
CA VAL A 17 1.14 -7.37 -3.93
C VAL A 17 2.45 -6.83 -4.53
N SER A 18 2.81 -5.57 -4.23
CA SER A 18 4.11 -5.01 -4.66
C SER A 18 5.28 -5.75 -4.00
N GLY A 19 5.15 -6.09 -2.71
CA GLY A 19 6.15 -6.85 -1.97
C GLY A 19 6.35 -8.24 -2.53
N TYR A 20 5.27 -8.93 -2.90
CA TYR A 20 5.31 -10.22 -3.59
C TYR A 20 6.08 -10.13 -4.91
N TYR A 21 5.72 -9.18 -5.78
CA TYR A 21 6.38 -8.98 -7.07
C TYR A 21 7.88 -8.71 -6.91
N TRP A 22 8.24 -7.82 -6.00
CA TRP A 22 9.64 -7.51 -5.71
C TRP A 22 10.40 -8.71 -5.14
N LEU A 23 9.80 -9.45 -4.20
CA LEU A 23 10.43 -10.59 -3.52
C LEU A 23 10.66 -11.76 -4.47
N LEU A 24 9.71 -12.05 -5.36
CA LEU A 24 9.74 -13.25 -6.20
C LEU A 24 11.00 -13.33 -7.07
N LYS A 25 11.52 -12.19 -7.53
CA LYS A 25 12.78 -12.09 -8.28
C LYS A 25 13.95 -12.76 -7.55
N TYR A 26 14.01 -12.63 -6.21
CA TYR A 26 15.09 -13.19 -5.40
C TYR A 26 14.86 -14.65 -5.03
N MET A 27 13.66 -15.18 -5.30
CA MET A 27 13.27 -16.53 -4.92
C MET A 27 13.47 -17.56 -6.05
N GLN A 28 14.07 -17.17 -7.18
CA GLN A 28 14.22 -18.02 -8.37
C GLN A 28 14.99 -19.33 -8.10
N GLU A 29 16.01 -19.31 -7.25
CA GLU A 29 16.79 -20.51 -6.88
C GLU A 29 15.99 -21.50 -6.02
N PHE A 30 14.83 -21.07 -5.50
CA PHE A 30 13.96 -21.87 -4.63
C PHE A 30 12.70 -22.35 -5.35
N GLN A 31 12.66 -22.27 -6.70
CA GLN A 31 11.59 -22.85 -7.51
C GLN A 31 11.28 -24.30 -7.07
N GLY A 32 10.00 -24.67 -7.06
CA GLY A 32 9.55 -25.95 -6.49
C GLY A 32 9.33 -25.94 -4.97
N ARG A 33 9.78 -24.90 -4.25
CA ARG A 33 9.74 -24.81 -2.77
C ARG A 33 9.16 -23.50 -2.25
N VAL A 34 8.62 -22.66 -3.12
CA VAL A 34 7.94 -21.41 -2.74
C VAL A 34 6.44 -21.55 -2.92
N SER A 35 5.73 -21.40 -1.82
CA SER A 35 4.27 -21.36 -1.80
C SER A 35 3.79 -19.94 -1.55
N ILE A 36 2.70 -19.56 -2.22
CA ILE A 36 1.97 -18.33 -1.96
C ILE A 36 0.61 -18.64 -1.36
N LEU A 37 0.25 -17.86 -0.33
CA LEU A 37 -1.12 -17.70 0.08
C LEU A 37 -1.57 -16.27 -0.24
N TYR A 38 -2.35 -16.14 -1.32
CA TYR A 38 -2.92 -14.87 -1.73
C TYR A 38 -4.40 -14.79 -1.37
N MET A 39 -4.76 -13.84 -0.51
CA MET A 39 -6.11 -13.75 0.09
C MET A 39 -7.14 -12.98 -0.75
N ASN A 40 -7.01 -13.06 -2.07
CA ASN A 40 -7.88 -12.33 -2.99
C ASN A 40 -9.34 -12.79 -2.86
N ASN A 41 -10.19 -11.92 -2.33
CA ASN A 41 -11.62 -12.18 -2.09
C ASN A 41 -11.90 -13.45 -1.26
N LEU A 42 -10.98 -13.84 -0.37
CA LEU A 42 -11.23 -14.97 0.54
C LEU A 42 -12.08 -14.50 1.73
N PRO A 43 -13.17 -15.21 2.08
CA PRO A 43 -14.01 -14.86 3.23
C PRO A 43 -13.37 -15.33 4.55
N PHE A 44 -13.36 -14.45 5.53
CA PHE A 44 -12.90 -14.72 6.90
C PHE A 44 -14.02 -14.48 7.91
N ILE A 45 -13.91 -15.11 9.08
CA ILE A 45 -14.90 -14.98 10.15
C ILE A 45 -14.29 -14.17 11.30
N ASN A 46 -14.96 -13.06 11.66
CA ASN A 46 -14.54 -12.23 12.79
C ASN A 46 -14.89 -12.87 14.14
N GLU A 47 -14.53 -12.22 15.25
CA GLU A 47 -14.80 -12.74 16.59
C GLU A 47 -16.30 -12.94 16.89
N LYS A 48 -17.17 -12.18 16.21
CA LYS A 48 -18.64 -12.24 16.35
C LYS A 48 -19.29 -13.25 15.41
N GLY A 49 -18.51 -13.99 14.62
CA GLY A 49 -19.03 -14.97 13.67
C GLY A 49 -19.51 -14.40 12.34
N ASN A 50 -19.24 -13.13 12.02
CA ASN A 50 -19.65 -12.53 10.75
C ASN A 50 -18.57 -12.70 9.67
N ILE A 51 -19.00 -12.86 8.42
CA ILE A 51 -18.13 -12.96 7.25
C ILE A 51 -17.63 -11.55 6.86
N PHE A 52 -16.34 -11.44 6.59
CA PHE A 52 -15.70 -10.23 6.06
C PHE A 52 -14.56 -10.60 5.11
N TYR A 53 -14.08 -9.62 4.34
CA TYR A 53 -12.99 -9.76 3.39
C TYR A 53 -11.85 -8.81 3.81
N PRO A 54 -10.71 -9.33 4.29
CA PRO A 54 -9.63 -8.51 4.82
C PRO A 54 -8.83 -7.84 3.68
N ASN A 55 -8.52 -6.56 3.87
CA ASN A 55 -7.55 -5.88 3.01
C ASN A 55 -6.13 -6.02 3.55
N TRP A 56 -5.97 -6.25 4.86
CA TRP A 56 -4.68 -6.38 5.53
C TRP A 56 -4.59 -7.69 6.31
N LEU A 57 -3.39 -8.28 6.36
CA LEU A 57 -3.14 -9.50 7.14
C LEU A 57 -3.44 -9.29 8.63
N SER A 58 -3.22 -8.09 9.16
CA SER A 58 -3.48 -7.74 10.57
C SER A 58 -4.96 -7.73 10.94
N GLU A 59 -5.89 -7.69 9.97
CA GLU A 59 -7.33 -7.75 10.23
C GLU A 59 -7.81 -9.17 10.52
N ILE A 60 -6.97 -10.18 10.27
CA ILE A 60 -7.35 -11.59 10.34
C ILE A 60 -7.08 -12.12 11.75
N PRO A 61 -8.08 -12.76 12.40
CA PRO A 61 -7.85 -13.44 13.66
C PRO A 61 -6.87 -14.61 13.50
N ALA A 62 -5.94 -14.78 14.45
CA ALA A 62 -4.91 -15.83 14.42
C ALA A 62 -5.47 -17.25 14.15
N LYS A 63 -6.65 -17.57 14.69
CA LYS A 63 -7.33 -18.87 14.49
C LYS A 63 -7.69 -19.15 13.03
N GLU A 64 -7.97 -18.12 12.24
CA GLU A 64 -8.36 -18.28 10.83
C GLU A 64 -7.15 -18.52 9.92
N PHE A 65 -5.94 -18.10 10.34
CA PHE A 65 -4.70 -18.39 9.60
C PHE A 65 -4.45 -19.89 9.42
N LEU A 66 -4.84 -20.72 10.40
CA LEU A 66 -4.70 -22.18 10.31
C LEU A 66 -5.54 -22.77 9.17
N LYS A 67 -6.73 -22.22 8.94
CA LYS A 67 -7.61 -22.63 7.83
C LYS A 67 -7.06 -22.11 6.51
N ALA A 68 -6.69 -20.83 6.48
CA ALA A 68 -6.16 -20.17 5.30
C ALA A 68 -4.88 -20.84 4.80
N LYS A 69 -4.01 -21.31 5.70
CA LYS A 69 -2.79 -22.06 5.36
C LYS A 69 -3.04 -23.24 4.41
N LYS A 70 -4.19 -23.90 4.49
CA LYS A 70 -4.55 -25.04 3.62
C LYS A 70 -4.80 -24.65 2.16
N LEU A 71 -5.02 -23.36 1.90
CA LEU A 71 -5.24 -22.81 0.56
C LEU A 71 -3.94 -22.33 -0.08
N ALA A 72 -2.81 -22.45 0.62
CA ALA A 72 -1.51 -22.15 0.04
C ALA A 72 -1.26 -23.07 -1.14
N ARG A 73 -0.74 -22.50 -2.21
CA ARG A 73 -0.36 -23.24 -3.41
C ARG A 73 1.07 -22.91 -3.77
N GLU A 74 1.70 -23.83 -4.47
CA GLU A 74 3.00 -23.57 -5.07
C GLU A 74 2.89 -22.47 -6.14
N ILE A 75 3.93 -21.63 -6.22
CA ILE A 75 4.08 -20.68 -7.31
C ILE A 75 4.56 -21.44 -8.53
N THR A 76 3.87 -21.25 -9.65
CA THR A 76 4.18 -21.95 -10.88
C THR A 76 5.43 -21.40 -11.56
N LEU A 77 6.10 -22.20 -12.40
CA LEU A 77 7.24 -21.75 -13.21
C LEU A 77 6.87 -20.53 -14.08
N SER A 78 5.69 -20.54 -14.68
CA SER A 78 5.21 -19.40 -15.46
C SER A 78 5.08 -18.12 -14.63
N GLU A 79 4.68 -18.21 -13.35
CA GLU A 79 4.66 -17.04 -12.47
C GLU A 79 6.07 -16.56 -12.13
N PHE A 80 7.03 -17.46 -11.92
CA PHE A 80 8.44 -17.08 -11.70
C PHE A 80 9.08 -16.38 -12.90
N GLU A 81 8.62 -16.67 -14.11
CA GLU A 81 9.08 -16.01 -15.34
C GLU A 81 8.36 -14.67 -15.55
N VAL A 82 7.03 -14.65 -15.43
CA VAL A 82 6.21 -13.50 -15.84
C VAL A 82 6.13 -12.41 -14.78
N ASP A 83 5.97 -12.77 -13.50
CA ASP A 83 5.73 -11.77 -12.44
C ASP A 83 6.92 -10.82 -12.22
N PRO A 84 8.20 -11.27 -12.23
CA PRO A 84 9.36 -10.37 -12.12
C PRO A 84 9.52 -9.42 -13.32
N ASP A 85 9.16 -9.86 -14.51
CA ASP A 85 9.17 -9.03 -15.72
C ASP A 85 8.08 -7.96 -15.66
N GLU A 86 6.87 -8.33 -15.24
CA GLU A 86 5.77 -7.38 -15.01
C GLU A 86 6.15 -6.36 -13.94
N TRP A 87 6.80 -6.79 -12.85
CA TRP A 87 7.32 -5.87 -11.84
C TRP A 87 8.33 -4.88 -12.41
N THR A 88 9.25 -5.36 -13.24
CA THR A 88 10.28 -4.52 -13.87
C THR A 88 9.64 -3.49 -14.80
N LYS A 89 8.65 -3.90 -15.61
CA LYS A 89 7.87 -2.99 -16.45
C LYS A 89 7.18 -1.91 -15.62
N ILE A 90 6.48 -2.28 -14.55
CA ILE A 90 5.80 -1.35 -13.63
C ILE A 90 6.79 -0.37 -12.98
N CYS A 91 8.04 -0.79 -12.73
CA CYS A 91 9.09 0.07 -12.16
C CYS A 91 9.68 1.05 -13.17
N ASN A 92 9.61 0.74 -14.46
CA ASN A 92 10.14 1.59 -15.54
C ASN A 92 9.13 2.63 -16.04
N GLU A 93 7.89 2.60 -15.54
CA GLU A 93 6.92 3.65 -15.81
C GLU A 93 7.25 4.91 -14.98
N ASP A 94 7.21 6.08 -15.62
CA ASP A 94 7.46 7.38 -14.97
C ASP A 94 6.24 7.85 -14.16
N LYS A 95 5.92 7.08 -13.12
CA LYS A 95 4.75 7.27 -12.27
C LYS A 95 5.13 7.02 -10.80
N GLY A 96 4.44 7.71 -9.90
CA GLY A 96 4.85 7.80 -8.49
C GLY A 96 4.02 6.97 -7.51
N VAL A 97 2.82 6.56 -7.91
CA VAL A 97 1.84 5.93 -7.02
C VAL A 97 1.36 4.62 -7.63
N ARG A 98 1.34 3.55 -6.84
CA ARG A 98 0.77 2.26 -7.23
C ARG A 98 -0.56 2.04 -6.56
N LEU A 99 -1.54 1.56 -7.31
CA LEU A 99 -2.84 1.13 -6.79
C LEU A 99 -3.10 -0.32 -7.18
N LEU A 100 -3.90 -0.99 -6.36
CA LEU A 100 -4.38 -2.34 -6.68
C LEU A 100 -5.77 -2.22 -7.29
N GLU A 101 -5.94 -2.72 -8.52
CA GLU A 101 -7.24 -2.72 -9.21
C GLU A 101 -8.00 -4.05 -8.98
N GLY A 102 -7.29 -5.12 -8.65
CA GLY A 102 -7.86 -6.43 -8.30
C GLY A 102 -6.95 -7.58 -8.69
N GLY A 103 -7.10 -8.74 -8.04
CA GLY A 103 -6.16 -9.85 -8.24
C GLY A 103 -4.74 -9.38 -7.98
N LYS A 104 -3.77 -9.68 -8.86
CA LYS A 104 -2.41 -9.14 -8.77
C LYS A 104 -2.19 -7.86 -9.60
N LYS A 105 -3.24 -7.30 -10.23
CA LYS A 105 -3.10 -6.18 -11.17
C LYS A 105 -2.82 -4.87 -10.44
N LEU A 106 -1.60 -4.37 -10.60
CA LEU A 106 -1.19 -3.05 -10.16
C LEU A 106 -1.34 -2.05 -11.31
N VAL A 107 -1.81 -0.85 -10.99
CA VAL A 107 -1.84 0.29 -11.90
C VAL A 107 -1.01 1.43 -11.32
N ASN A 108 -0.38 2.18 -12.20
CA ASN A 108 0.47 3.31 -11.85
C ASN A 108 -0.26 4.63 -12.08
N GLU A 109 -0.11 5.55 -11.13
CA GLU A 109 -0.73 6.86 -11.09
C GLU A 109 0.34 7.93 -10.87
N ASP A 110 0.03 9.17 -11.27
CA ASP A 110 0.95 10.30 -11.16
C ASP A 110 1.30 10.63 -9.70
N TYR A 111 2.45 11.27 -9.50
CA TYR A 111 2.91 11.68 -8.17
C TYR A 111 1.88 12.55 -7.42
N HIS A 112 1.08 13.33 -8.14
CA HIS A 112 0.05 14.22 -7.61
C HIS A 112 -1.31 13.54 -7.38
N PHE A 113 -1.42 12.21 -7.53
CA PHE A 113 -2.69 11.48 -7.42
C PHE A 113 -3.48 11.84 -6.15
N TYR A 114 -2.80 11.97 -5.01
CA TYR A 114 -3.44 12.29 -3.72
C TYR A 114 -3.72 13.77 -3.50
N ASP A 115 -3.15 14.69 -4.30
CA ASP A 115 -3.16 16.12 -4.01
C ASP A 115 -4.59 16.69 -3.96
N ALA A 116 -5.46 16.26 -4.88
CA ALA A 116 -6.83 16.75 -4.96
C ALA A 116 -7.67 16.34 -3.73
N GLU A 117 -7.46 15.13 -3.20
CA GLU A 117 -8.16 14.66 -2.01
C GLU A 117 -7.53 15.23 -0.73
N LEU A 118 -6.20 15.36 -0.68
CA LEU A 118 -5.47 15.98 0.42
C LEU A 118 -5.87 17.45 0.64
N LYS A 119 -6.07 18.19 -0.46
CA LYS A 119 -6.58 19.58 -0.46
C LYS A 119 -7.91 19.74 0.27
N LYS A 120 -8.79 18.74 0.23
CA LYS A 120 -10.12 18.81 0.87
C LYS A 120 -10.05 18.89 2.40
N PHE A 121 -8.90 18.53 2.99
CA PHE A 121 -8.69 18.57 4.44
C PHE A 121 -8.01 19.86 4.91
N ILE A 122 -7.59 20.73 3.99
CA ILE A 122 -6.97 22.03 4.30
C ILE A 122 -8.06 23.10 4.32
N THR A 123 -8.18 23.82 5.43
CA THR A 123 -9.20 24.86 5.61
C THR A 123 -8.60 26.27 5.59
N ALA A 124 -9.43 27.31 5.76
CA ALA A 124 -9.00 28.70 5.88
C ALA A 124 -8.36 29.02 7.26
N ASP A 125 -8.46 28.10 8.22
CA ASP A 125 -7.82 28.22 9.53
C ASP A 125 -6.46 27.53 9.53
N TRP A 126 -5.54 28.00 10.38
CA TRP A 126 -4.24 27.37 10.55
C TRP A 126 -4.38 25.96 11.11
N GLN A 127 -3.80 24.99 10.39
CA GLN A 127 -3.81 23.58 10.77
C GLN A 127 -2.41 22.99 10.68
N LYS A 128 -1.99 22.25 11.72
CA LYS A 128 -0.73 21.49 11.67
C LYS A 128 -0.75 20.48 10.53
N GLY A 129 0.37 20.34 9.82
CA GLY A 129 0.52 19.35 8.75
C GLY A 129 0.15 17.93 9.20
N SER A 130 0.53 17.55 10.42
CA SER A 130 0.21 16.25 11.03
C SER A 130 -1.31 16.03 11.21
N LYS A 131 -2.07 17.08 11.54
CA LYS A 131 -3.53 16.99 11.68
C LYS A 131 -4.18 16.72 10.32
N ILE A 132 -3.72 17.41 9.27
CA ILE A 132 -4.23 17.23 7.90
C ILE A 132 -3.91 15.82 7.38
N ILE A 133 -2.67 15.36 7.54
CA ILE A 133 -2.26 14.00 7.15
C ILE A 133 -3.09 12.94 7.87
N ASN A 134 -3.29 13.07 9.19
CA ASN A 134 -4.09 12.10 9.95
C ASN A 134 -5.57 12.10 9.54
N GLN A 135 -6.13 13.26 9.22
CA GLN A 135 -7.50 13.34 8.71
C GLN A 135 -7.63 12.67 7.34
N PHE A 136 -6.63 12.85 6.47
CA PHE A 136 -6.57 12.16 5.19
C PHE A 136 -6.50 10.64 5.39
N LEU A 137 -5.55 10.15 6.20
CA LEU A 137 -5.35 8.72 6.43
C LEU A 137 -6.55 8.01 7.07
N SER A 138 -7.38 8.73 7.83
CA SER A 138 -8.57 8.17 8.48
C SER A 138 -9.83 8.19 7.60
N LYS A 139 -9.89 9.03 6.57
CA LYS A 139 -11.12 9.28 5.81
C LYS A 139 -11.00 9.00 4.31
N ALA A 140 -9.80 9.09 3.75
CA ALA A 140 -9.57 8.86 2.34
C ALA A 140 -9.78 7.39 1.97
N LYS A 141 -10.35 7.15 0.79
CA LYS A 141 -10.54 5.79 0.29
C LYS A 141 -9.20 5.12 -0.02
N HIS A 142 -8.30 5.86 -0.64
CA HIS A 142 -6.97 5.39 -1.01
C HIS A 142 -5.94 6.09 -0.12
N THR A 143 -5.31 5.32 0.76
CA THR A 143 -4.30 5.83 1.70
C THR A 143 -2.90 5.37 1.32
N THR A 144 -1.88 6.03 1.87
CA THR A 144 -0.46 5.70 1.68
C THR A 144 0.31 6.03 2.97
N GLY A 145 1.64 5.98 2.96
CA GLY A 145 2.46 6.38 4.10
C GLY A 145 2.39 7.89 4.39
N ASP A 146 2.46 8.25 5.66
CA ASP A 146 2.51 9.64 6.14
C ASP A 146 3.70 10.42 5.57
N ALA A 147 4.86 9.79 5.43
CA ALA A 147 6.06 10.39 4.85
C ALA A 147 5.84 10.84 3.39
N TYR A 148 5.12 10.03 2.58
CA TYR A 148 4.79 10.39 1.21
C TYR A 148 3.81 11.57 1.16
N LEU A 149 2.78 11.55 2.01
CA LEU A 149 1.82 12.66 2.11
C LEU A 149 2.46 13.95 2.59
N LEU A 150 3.39 13.87 3.54
CA LEU A 150 4.21 15.00 3.97
C LEU A 150 5.03 15.56 2.82
N TRP A 151 5.69 14.70 2.04
CA TRP A 151 6.42 15.13 0.85
C TRP A 151 5.50 15.85 -0.15
N ARG A 152 4.29 15.32 -0.42
CA ARG A 152 3.29 15.99 -1.28
C ARG A 152 2.87 17.36 -0.73
N LEU A 153 2.61 17.48 0.56
CA LEU A 153 2.31 18.78 1.20
C LEU A 153 3.45 19.78 0.96
N LYS A 154 4.70 19.36 1.19
CA LYS A 154 5.88 20.22 0.97
C LYS A 154 6.00 20.68 -0.48
N VAL A 155 5.72 19.80 -1.44
CA VAL A 155 5.72 20.15 -2.86
C VAL A 155 4.65 21.21 -3.17
N MET A 156 3.43 21.04 -2.66
CA MET A 156 2.37 22.04 -2.87
C MET A 156 2.66 23.37 -2.17
N ILE A 157 3.31 23.36 -1.01
CA ILE A 157 3.79 24.58 -0.33
C ILE A 157 4.85 25.28 -1.18
N ALA A 158 5.82 24.53 -1.73
CA ALA A 158 6.85 25.08 -2.61
C ALA A 158 6.29 25.63 -3.94
N GLN A 159 5.13 25.14 -4.37
CA GLN A 159 4.35 25.66 -5.50
C GLN A 159 3.50 26.89 -5.13
N ASP A 160 3.67 27.44 -3.92
CA ASP A 160 2.98 28.62 -3.45
C ASP A 160 1.44 28.45 -3.49
N MET A 161 0.95 27.24 -3.18
CA MET A 161 -0.49 26.94 -3.17
C MET A 161 -1.20 27.29 -1.87
N PHE A 162 -0.46 27.46 -0.78
CA PHE A 162 -0.99 27.63 0.58
C PHE A 162 -0.20 28.68 1.35
N ASP A 163 -0.86 29.33 2.31
CA ASP A 163 -0.14 30.08 3.32
C ASP A 163 0.48 29.09 4.31
N VAL A 164 1.74 29.31 4.70
CA VAL A 164 2.49 28.46 5.61
C VAL A 164 3.16 29.29 6.70
N GLN A 165 3.15 28.77 7.93
CA GLN A 165 3.92 29.30 9.04
C GLN A 165 4.65 28.18 9.79
N GLY A 166 5.79 28.50 10.39
CA GLY A 166 6.65 27.53 11.07
C GLY A 166 7.71 26.90 10.16
N LYS A 167 8.31 25.80 10.62
CA LYS A 167 9.44 25.13 9.95
C LYS A 167 8.95 23.96 9.11
N VAL A 168 9.13 24.03 7.79
CA VAL A 168 8.63 23.01 6.83
C VAL A 168 9.55 21.79 6.77
N GLU A 169 9.85 21.21 7.92
CA GLU A 169 10.65 19.99 8.06
C GLU A 169 9.79 18.83 8.53
N ASN A 170 9.39 18.83 9.79
CA ASN A 170 8.54 17.78 10.35
C ASN A 170 7.06 18.18 10.30
N MET A 171 6.16 17.22 10.10
CA MET A 171 4.71 17.47 10.05
C MET A 171 4.11 18.13 11.31
N LYS A 172 4.84 18.20 12.42
CA LYS A 172 4.40 18.85 13.67
C LYS A 172 4.91 20.29 13.82
N GLU A 173 5.82 20.74 12.95
CA GLU A 173 6.57 22.00 13.09
C GLU A 173 6.07 23.13 12.20
N PHE A 174 5.12 22.84 11.29
CA PHE A 174 4.49 23.85 10.44
C PHE A 174 2.97 23.70 10.45
N GLU A 175 2.33 24.82 10.13
CA GLU A 175 0.89 24.94 9.93
C GLU A 175 0.63 25.50 8.54
N ILE A 176 -0.48 25.05 7.93
CA ILE A 176 -0.93 25.51 6.63
C ILE A 176 -2.40 25.90 6.68
N LYS A 177 -2.80 26.75 5.75
CA LYS A 177 -4.19 27.09 5.45
C LYS A 177 -4.34 27.44 3.97
N THR A 178 -5.57 27.51 3.48
CA THR A 178 -5.84 28.05 2.14
C THR A 178 -5.40 29.52 2.05
N LYS A 179 -4.88 29.92 0.88
CA LYS A 179 -4.59 31.33 0.61
C LYS A 179 -5.84 32.19 0.77
N ALA A 180 -5.65 33.38 1.32
CA ALA A 180 -6.68 34.42 1.39
C ALA A 180 -7.01 34.98 0.01
#